data_AF-A0A9D5ZMR4-F1
#
_entry.id   AF-A0A9D5ZMR4-F1
#
_cell.length_a   1.000
_cell.length_b   1.000
_cell.length_c   1.000
_cell.angle_alpha   90.00
_cell.angle_beta   90.00
_cell.angle_gamma   90.00
#
_symmetry.space_group_name_H-M   'P 1'
#
loop_
_entity.id
_entity.type
_entity.pdbx_description
1 polymer ?
#
loop_
_entity_poly.entity_id
_entity_poly.type
_entity_poly.pdbx_seq_one_letter_code
_entity_poly.pdbx_strand_id
1 'polypeptide(L)'
;MKNIEIKNIICCKNFKSAFEKASNSDFDIALIDLCLGKKTSGLQLVKLCKSNGIIPIVLSGLTDKEKEVEKIGAVAFGDKSKPDYI
;
A
#
# COMPACT_ATOMS: atom_id res chain seq x y z
N MET A 1 26.66 -1.85 -14.25
CA MET A 1 25.37 -1.94 -13.53
C MET A 1 25.66 -2.41 -12.11
N LYS A 2 25.16 -1.74 -11.08
CA LYS A 2 25.30 -2.24 -9.69
C LYS A 2 24.32 -3.40 -9.50
N ASN A 3 24.79 -4.51 -8.93
CA ASN A 3 23.90 -5.60 -8.50
C ASN A 3 23.09 -5.11 -7.30
N ILE A 4 21.76 -5.10 -7.43
CA ILE A 4 20.84 -4.86 -6.32
C ILE A 4 20.58 -6.23 -5.69
N GLU A 5 20.95 -6.40 -4.43
CA GLU A 5 20.73 -7.62 -3.66
C GLU A 5 19.51 -7.43 -2.75
N ILE A 6 18.42 -8.17 -3.03
CA ILE A 6 17.20 -8.12 -2.21
C ILE A 6 17.34 -9.16 -1.10
N LYS A 7 17.55 -8.70 0.14
CA LYS A 7 17.89 -9.58 1.27
C LYS A 7 16.69 -10.08 2.07
N ASN A 8 15.57 -9.35 2.08
CA ASN A 8 14.44 -9.68 2.97
C ASN A 8 13.10 -9.43 2.27
N ILE A 9 12.46 -10.49 1.78
CA ILE A 9 11.14 -10.45 1.18
C ILE A 9 10.15 -11.10 2.14
N ILE A 10 9.15 -10.34 2.59
CA ILE A 10 8.07 -10.84 3.45
C ILE A 10 6.75 -10.72 2.70
N CYS A 11 6.10 -11.86 2.46
CA CYS A 11 4.80 -11.92 1.80
C CYS A 11 3.68 -12.06 2.83
N CYS A 12 2.70 -11.16 2.79
CA CYS A 12 1.52 -11.19 3.65
C CYS A 12 0.29 -11.59 2.82
N LYS A 13 -0.43 -12.64 3.23
CA LYS A 13 -1.60 -13.16 2.49
C LYS A 13 -2.91 -12.46 2.84
N ASN A 14 -2.93 -11.65 3.89
CA ASN A 14 -4.12 -10.96 4.36
C ASN A 14 -3.76 -9.64 5.06
N PHE A 15 -4.76 -8.78 5.19
CA PHE A 15 -4.63 -7.45 5.81
C PHE A 15 -4.03 -7.50 7.22
N LYS A 16 -4.50 -8.43 8.08
CA LYS A 16 -4.03 -8.53 9.48
C LYS A 16 -2.52 -8.75 9.56
N SER A 17 -2.01 -9.72 8.80
CA SER A 17 -0.57 -10.02 8.76
C SER A 17 0.25 -8.85 8.20
N ALA A 18 -0.26 -8.17 7.17
CA ALA A 18 0.40 -6.99 6.60
C ALA A 18 0.46 -5.83 7.59
N PHE A 19 -0.63 -5.61 8.33
CA PHE A 19 -0.71 -4.55 9.33
C PHE A 19 0.26 -4.78 10.49
N GLU A 20 0.30 -6.00 11.04
CA GLU A 20 1.22 -6.39 12.11
C GLU A 20 2.69 -6.22 11.68
N LYS A 21 3.03 -6.61 10.45
CA LYS A 21 4.39 -6.45 9.92
C LYS A 21 4.76 -5.00 9.66
N ALA A 22 3.88 -4.23 9.02
CA ALA A 22 4.11 -2.81 8.77
C ALA A 22 4.24 -2.02 10.08
N SER A 23 3.56 -2.43 11.16
CA SER A 23 3.61 -1.78 12.48
C SER A 23 4.93 -1.97 13.23
N ASN A 24 5.68 -3.03 12.95
CA ASN A 24 6.93 -3.36 13.65
C ASN A 24 8.20 -3.01 12.84
N SER A 25 8.04 -2.20 11.78
CA SER A 25 9.05 -1.44 11.01
C SER A 25 10.48 -1.99 10.94
N ASP A 26 10.78 -2.67 9.83
CA ASP A 26 12.15 -2.96 9.32
C ASP A 26 12.17 -3.03 7.78
N PHE A 27 11.23 -2.34 7.11
CA PHE A 27 11.04 -2.40 5.66
C PHE A 27 11.23 -1.04 5.01
N ASP A 28 11.98 -0.99 3.92
CA ASP A 28 12.13 0.22 3.12
C ASP A 28 10.96 0.44 2.16
N ILE A 29 10.43 -0.67 1.60
CA ILE A 29 9.43 -0.65 0.52
C ILE A 29 8.32 -1.67 0.83
N ALA A 30 7.07 -1.26 0.61
CA ALA A 30 5.90 -2.14 0.67
C ALA A 30 5.17 -2.17 -0.68
N LEU A 31 5.03 -3.36 -1.26
CA LEU A 31 4.17 -3.59 -2.41
C LEU A 31 2.76 -3.92 -1.91
N ILE A 32 1.78 -3.07 -2.20
CA ILE A 32 0.43 -3.15 -1.64
C ILE A 32 -0.61 -3.37 -2.73
N ASP A 33 -1.36 -4.47 -2.62
CA ASP A 33 -2.64 -4.66 -3.30
C ASP A 33 -3.75 -4.00 -2.48
N LEU A 34 -4.64 -3.28 -3.14
CA LEU A 34 -5.73 -2.57 -2.47
C LEU A 34 -6.99 -3.40 -2.33
N CYS A 35 -7.13 -4.46 -3.13
CA CYS A 35 -8.21 -5.42 -3.04
C CYS A 35 -7.95 -6.50 -1.98
N LEU A 36 -7.34 -6.14 -0.84
CA LEU A 36 -7.14 -7.03 0.30
C LEU A 36 -8.46 -7.30 1.06
N GLY A 37 -9.39 -7.97 0.38
CA GLY A 37 -10.66 -8.44 0.91
C GLY A 37 -11.79 -7.40 0.96
N LYS A 38 -13.03 -7.88 1.11
CA LYS A 38 -14.27 -7.07 1.03
C LYS A 38 -14.46 -6.03 2.17
N LYS A 39 -13.68 -6.10 3.24
CA LYS A 39 -13.89 -5.31 4.48
C LYS A 39 -12.70 -4.46 4.93
N THR A 40 -11.57 -4.57 4.25
CA THR A 40 -10.31 -3.92 4.66
C THR A 40 -9.69 -3.26 3.46
N SER A 41 -9.65 -1.93 3.45
CA SER A 41 -9.07 -1.18 2.34
C SER A 41 -7.55 -1.17 2.47
N GLY A 42 -6.83 -1.56 1.41
CA GLY A 42 -5.38 -1.41 1.38
C GLY A 42 -4.91 0.04 1.56
N LEU A 43 -5.81 1.02 1.46
CA LEU A 43 -5.53 2.41 1.82
C LEU A 43 -5.08 2.58 3.28
N GLN A 44 -5.61 1.76 4.20
CA GLN A 44 -5.16 1.76 5.60
C GLN A 44 -3.69 1.32 5.72
N LEU A 45 -3.27 0.34 4.91
CA LEU A 45 -1.87 -0.09 4.85
C LEU A 45 -0.98 0.98 4.24
N VAL A 46 -1.43 1.69 3.20
CA VAL A 46 -0.70 2.82 2.61
C VAL A 46 -0.44 3.91 3.65
N LYS A 47 -1.47 4.26 4.44
CA LYS A 47 -1.34 5.26 5.52
C LYS A 47 -0.35 4.82 6.60
N LEU A 48 -0.44 3.55 7.04
CA LEU A 48 0.49 2.98 8.03
C LEU A 48 1.94 2.94 7.52
N CYS A 49 2.14 2.56 6.25
CA CYS A 49 3.48 2.56 5.65
C CYS A 49 4.07 3.96 5.64
N LYS A 50 3.30 4.97 5.20
CA LYS A 50 3.74 6.38 5.23
C LYS A 50 4.10 6.86 6.64
N SER A 51 3.29 6.53 7.66
CA SER A 51 3.59 6.94 9.04
C SER A 51 4.87 6.30 9.59
N ASN A 52 5.25 5.14 9.05
CA ASN A 52 6.42 4.37 9.49
C ASN A 52 7.65 4.59 8.59
N GLY A 53 7.61 5.55 7.66
CA GLY A 53 8.71 5.83 6.73
C GLY A 53 8.92 4.78 5.63
N ILE A 54 8.01 3.81 5.51
CA ILE A 54 8.04 2.77 4.48
C ILE A 54 7.48 3.36 3.19
N ILE A 55 8.16 3.18 2.06
CA ILE A 55 7.70 3.65 0.76
C ILE A 55 6.59 2.70 0.25
N PRO A 56 5.32 3.13 0.19
CA PRO A 56 4.26 2.28 -0.34
C PRO A 56 4.23 2.38 -1.88
N ILE A 57 4.34 1.24 -2.54
CA ILE A 57 4.11 1.09 -3.97
C ILE A 57 2.78 0.37 -4.13
N VAL A 58 1.82 1.08 -4.71
CA VAL A 58 0.48 0.55 -4.92
C VAL A 58 0.41 -0.13 -6.26
N LEU A 59 -0.03 -1.39 -6.26
CA LEU A 59 -0.21 -2.17 -7.48
C LEU A 59 -1.64 -2.00 -7.99
N SER A 60 -1.84 -1.09 -8.94
CA SER A 60 -3.09 -0.99 -9.71
C SER A 60 -3.14 -2.08 -10.77
N GLY A 61 -3.75 -3.22 -10.47
CA GLY A 61 -3.79 -4.35 -11.42
C GLY A 61 -4.34 -5.69 -10.91
N LEU A 62 -4.62 -5.83 -9.62
CA LEU A 62 -5.40 -6.94 -9.05
C LEU A 62 -6.84 -6.53 -8.67
N THR A 63 -7.20 -5.29 -9.04
CA THR A 63 -8.42 -4.55 -8.69
C THR A 63 -9.21 -4.27 -9.98
N ASP A 64 -10.53 -4.40 -9.96
CA ASP A 64 -11.40 -4.00 -11.08
C ASP A 64 -11.06 -2.56 -11.52
N LYS A 65 -10.68 -2.44 -12.79
CA LYS A 65 -9.67 -1.48 -13.30
C LYS A 65 -9.94 0.02 -13.12
N GLU A 66 -11.16 0.44 -12.82
CA GLU A 66 -11.53 1.83 -13.11
C GLU A 66 -11.89 2.69 -11.89
N LYS A 67 -12.40 2.12 -10.79
CA LYS A 67 -12.98 2.92 -9.69
C LYS A 67 -12.03 3.24 -8.53
N GLU A 68 -10.97 2.45 -8.34
CA GLU A 68 -10.05 2.63 -7.21
C GLU A 68 -8.76 3.34 -7.63
N VAL A 69 -8.29 3.17 -8.88
CA VAL A 69 -7.07 3.81 -9.43
C VAL A 69 -7.07 5.33 -9.26
N GLU A 70 -8.21 5.98 -9.53
CA GLU A 70 -8.34 7.43 -9.32
C GLU A 70 -8.23 7.85 -7.85
N LYS A 71 -8.79 7.06 -6.92
CA LYS A 71 -8.75 7.37 -5.48
C LYS A 71 -7.34 7.28 -4.93
N ILE A 72 -6.58 6.32 -5.42
CA ILE A 72 -5.20 6.06 -5.01
C ILE A 72 -4.28 7.12 -5.58
N GLY A 73 -4.45 7.47 -6.85
CA GLY A 73 -3.71 8.56 -7.47
C GLY A 73 -3.85 9.85 -6.64
N ALA A 74 -5.08 10.21 -6.27
CA ALA A 74 -5.33 11.38 -5.43
C ALA A 74 -4.59 11.33 -4.08
N VAL A 75 -4.62 10.19 -3.38
CA VAL A 75 -3.96 10.03 -2.05
C VAL A 75 -2.43 9.89 -2.15
N ALA A 76 -1.92 9.28 -3.22
CA ALA A 76 -0.50 9.06 -3.44
C ALA A 76 0.20 10.38 -3.81
N PHE A 77 -0.42 11.19 -4.68
CA PHE A 77 0.13 12.45 -5.16
C PHE A 77 -0.31 13.69 -4.36
N GLY A 78 -1.08 13.49 -3.28
CA GLY A 78 -1.45 14.57 -2.37
C GLY A 78 -2.43 15.57 -2.96
N ASP A 79 -3.27 15.14 -3.91
CA ASP A 79 -4.27 15.98 -4.53
C ASP A 79 -5.43 16.23 -3.56
N LYS A 80 -5.39 17.41 -2.92
CA LYS A 80 -6.37 17.84 -1.90
C LYS A 80 -7.70 18.31 -2.49
N SER A 81 -7.84 18.32 -3.82
CA SER A 81 -9.08 18.74 -4.50
C SER A 81 -10.19 17.68 -4.47
N LYS A 82 -9.87 16.44 -4.09
CA LYS A 82 -10.84 15.36 -3.83
C LYS A 82 -10.79 14.91 -2.37
N PRO A 83 -11.09 15.78 -1.38
CA PRO A 83 -11.29 15.32 -0.02
C PRO A 83 -12.68 14.68 0.07
N ASP A 84 -12.76 13.55 0.75
CA ASP A 84 -14.00 12.92 1.19
C ASP A 84 -14.84 12.21 0.10
N TYR A 85 -14.61 10.90 -0.02
CA TYR A 85 -15.67 9.96 -0.40
C TYR A 85 -15.79 8.95 0.73
N ILE A 86 -16.89 9.12 1.50
CA ILE A 86 -17.37 8.32 2.63
C ILE A 86 -17.45 6.83 2.25
#